data_AF-A0A1F5MZF4-F1
#
_entry.id   AF-A0A1F5MZF4-F1
#
_cell.length_a   1.000
_cell.length_b   1.000
_cell.length_c   1.000
_cell.angle_alpha   90.00
_cell.angle_beta   90.00
_cell.angle_gamma   90.00
#
_symmetry.space_group_name_H-M   'P 1'
#
loop_
_entity.id
_entity.type
_entity.pdbx_description
1 polymer ?
#
loop_
_entity_poly.entity_id
_entity_poly.type
_entity_poly.pdbx_seq_one_letter_code
_entity_poly.pdbx_strand_id
1 'polypeptide(L)' 'MEKKLGSFAIIYFILGVIFASIYALFYHWPPLSFFSPGFFAVVFTWPIQLPGLFYDFQIYGLTGKTLL' A
#
# COMPACT_ATOMS: atom_id res chain seq x y z
N MET A 1 18.12 11.14 -20.02
CA MET A 1 17.96 10.01 -19.06
C MET A 1 17.04 10.40 -17.91
N GLU A 2 17.20 11.61 -17.37
CA GLU A 2 16.39 12.20 -16.29
C GLU A 2 14.87 12.12 -16.53
N LYS A 3 14.39 12.45 -17.73
CA LYS A 3 12.96 12.36 -18.07
C LYS A 3 12.37 10.96 -17.89
N LYS A 4 13.15 9.91 -18.21
CA LYS A 4 12.70 8.51 -18.06
C LYS A 4 12.66 8.11 -16.59
N LEU A 5 13.69 8.47 -15.82
CA LEU A 5 13.74 8.20 -14.38
C LEU A 5 12.58 8.87 -13.64
N GLY A 6 12.26 10.12 -13.98
CA GLY A 6 11.10 10.84 -13.45
C GLY A 6 9.78 10.12 -13.78
N SER A 7 9.60 9.68 -15.02
CA SER A 7 8.42 8.88 -15.40
C SER A 7 8.30 7.58 -14.63
N PHE A 8 9.39 6.84 -14.43
CA PHE A 8 9.40 5.63 -13.61
C PHE A 8 9.03 5.91 -12.15
N ALA A 9 9.59 6.97 -11.56
CA ALA A 9 9.27 7.37 -10.18
C ALA A 9 7.79 7.74 -10.02
N ILE A 10 7.21 8.46 -10.98
CA ILE A 10 5.78 8.81 -10.98
C ILE A 10 4.92 7.55 -11.07
N ILE A 11 5.23 6.64 -11.99
CA ILE A 11 4.48 5.38 -12.13
C ILE A 11 4.57 4.56 -10.85
N TYR A 12 5.78 4.42 -10.28
CA TYR A 12 6.00 3.71 -9.03
C TYR A 12 5.17 4.32 -7.88
N PHE A 13 5.16 5.66 -7.78
CA PHE A 13 4.38 6.37 -6.77
C PHE A 13 2.87 6.16 -6.94
N ILE A 14 2.35 6.27 -8.17
CA ILE A 14 0.92 6.04 -8.45
C ILE A 14 0.51 4.62 -8.07
N LEU A 15 1.32 3.62 -8.46
CA LEU A 15 1.08 2.22 -8.06
C LEU A 15 1.12 2.06 -6.54
N GLY A 16 2.07 2.73 -5.88
CA GLY A 16 2.17 2.76 -4.42
C GLY A 16 0.94 3.34 -3.75
N VAL A 17 0.36 4.43 -4.28
CA VAL A 17 -0.88 5.03 -3.76
C VAL A 17 -2.07 4.09 -3.91
N ILE A 18 -2.21 3.44 -5.07
CA ILE A 18 -3.25 2.42 -5.29
C ILE A 18 -3.08 1.28 -4.28
N PHE A 19 -1.86 0.77 -4.12
CA PHE A 19 -1.57 -0.31 -3.20
C PHE A 19 -1.82 0.07 -1.74
N ALA A 20 -1.36 1.23 -1.31
CA ALA A 20 -1.61 1.74 0.05
C ALA A 20 -3.10 1.94 0.33
N SER A 21 -3.89 2.30 -0.69
CA SER A 21 -5.34 2.41 -0.56
C SER A 21 -5.99 1.04 -0.37
N ILE A 22 -5.59 0.03 -1.16
CA ILE A 22 -6.03 -1.36 -0.99
C ILE A 22 -5.62 -1.89 0.39
N TYR A 23 -4.39 -1.59 0.82
CA TYR A 23 -3.87 -1.95 2.13
C TYR A 23 -4.71 -1.31 3.25
N ALA A 24 -4.93 0.01 3.20
CA ALA A 24 -5.75 0.71 4.18
C ALA A 24 -7.17 0.12 4.28
N LEU A 25 -7.78 -0.27 3.15
CA LEU A 25 -9.07 -0.94 3.13
C LEU A 25 -9.01 -2.34 3.75
N PHE A 26 -8.05 -3.16 3.31
CA PHE A 26 -7.89 -4.55 3.77
C PHE A 26 -7.57 -4.64 5.27
N TYR A 27 -6.84 -3.66 5.81
CA TYR A 27 -6.47 -3.60 7.21
C TYR A 27 -7.39 -2.72 8.07
N HIS A 28 -8.53 -2.29 7.52
CA HIS A 28 -9.54 -1.47 8.20
C HIS A 28 -8.98 -0.20 8.86
N TRP A 29 -8.07 0.49 8.17
CA TRP A 29 -7.48 1.72 8.70
C TRP A 29 -8.55 2.81 8.85
N PRO A 30 -8.35 3.76 9.79
CA PRO A 30 -9.23 4.92 9.92
C PRO A 30 -9.39 5.69 8.59
N PRO A 31 -10.56 6.30 8.30
CA PRO A 31 -10.81 6.97 7.00
C PRO A 31 -9.80 8.07 6.64
N LEU A 32 -9.20 8.72 7.64
CA LEU A 32 -8.21 9.79 7.47
C LEU A 32 -6.76 9.29 7.53
N SER A 33 -6.54 7.98 7.53
CA SER A 33 -5.22 7.37 7.62
C SER A 33 -4.29 7.72 6.46
N PHE A 34 -4.81 8.22 5.33
CA PHE A 34 -3.99 8.70 4.21
C PHE A 34 -3.12 9.93 4.54
N PHE A 35 -3.41 10.63 5.65
CA PHE A 35 -2.54 11.67 6.19
C PHE A 35 -1.44 11.13 7.12
N SER A 36 -1.45 9.84 7.43
CA SER A 36 -0.53 9.25 8.38
C SER A 36 0.82 8.89 7.74
N PRO A 37 1.91 8.91 8.52
CA PRO A 37 3.20 8.38 8.06
C PRO A 37 3.14 6.92 7.61
N GLY A 38 2.27 6.12 8.24
CA GLY A 38 2.08 4.71 7.89
C GLY A 38 1.61 4.54 6.45
N PHE A 39 0.70 5.38 5.97
CA PHE A 39 0.22 5.31 4.60
C PHE A 39 1.35 5.55 3.60
N PHE A 40 2.14 6.60 3.80
CA PHE A 40 3.27 6.90 2.92
C PHE A 40 4.39 5.85 3.01
N ALA A 41 4.58 5.22 4.16
CA ALA A 41 5.49 4.08 4.27
C ALA A 41 5.06 2.95 3.33
N VAL A 42 3.76 2.63 3.25
CA VAL A 42 3.23 1.65 2.28
C VAL A 42 3.42 2.15 0.85
N VAL A 43 3.10 3.41 0.54
CA VAL A 43 3.28 3.98 -0.81
C VAL A 43 4.71 3.81 -1.33
N PHE A 44 5.72 4.01 -0.48
CA PHE A 44 7.11 3.91 -0.91
C PHE A 44 7.67 2.48 -0.87
N THR A 45 7.10 1.58 -0.07
CA THR A 45 7.64 0.22 0.17
C THR A 45 6.71 -0.91 -0.28
N TRP A 46 5.67 -0.60 -1.05
CA TRP A 46 4.65 -1.58 -1.49
C TRP A 46 5.19 -2.91 -2.04
N PRO A 47 6.28 -2.98 -2.84
CA PRO A 47 6.76 -4.25 -3.37
C PRO A 47 7.25 -5.20 -2.27
N ILE A 48 7.80 -4.64 -1.19
CA ILE A 48 8.31 -5.39 -0.03
C ILE A 48 7.15 -5.88 0.84
N GLN A 49 6.04 -5.15 0.85
CA GLN A 49 4.85 -5.49 1.64
C GLN A 49 3.94 -6.53 0.97
N LEU A 50 4.07 -6.76 -0.34
CA LEU A 50 3.27 -7.73 -1.09
C LEU A 50 3.21 -9.12 -0.46
N PRO A 51 4.34 -9.78 -0.09
CA PRO A 51 4.30 -11.13 0.46
C PRO A 51 3.48 -11.20 1.76
N GLY A 52 3.60 -10.18 2.63
CA GLY A 52 2.82 -10.08 3.85
C GLY A 52 1.33 -9.89 3.57
N LEU A 53 0.99 -9.03 2.61
CA LEU A 53 -0.41 -8.85 2.18
C LEU A 53 -1.00 -10.14 1.61
N PHE A 54 -0.27 -10.89 0.78
CA PHE A 54 -0.75 -12.16 0.24
C PHE A 54 -0.94 -13.22 1.33
N TYR A 55 -0.01 -13.31 2.28
CA TYR A 55 -0.13 -14.21 3.42
C TYR A 55 -1.38 -13.87 4.27
N ASP A 56 -1.56 -12.59 4.61
CA ASP A 56 -2.73 -12.15 5.35
C ASP A 56 -4.02 -12.36 4.54
N PHE A 57 -4.01 -12.17 3.22
CA PHE A 57 -5.14 -12.49 2.35
C PHE A 57 -5.51 -13.97 2.37
N GLN A 58 -4.53 -14.87 2.42
CA GLN A 58 -4.78 -16.31 2.52
C GLN A 58 -5.41 -16.71 3.86
N ILE A 59 -5.07 -16.01 4.94
CA ILE A 59 -5.55 -16.31 6.29
C ILE A 59 -6.92 -15.67 6.54
N TYR A 60 -7.05 -14.38 6.24
CA TYR A 60 -8.21 -13.57 6.60
C TYR A 60 -9.21 -13.43 5.44
N GLY A 61 -8.86 -13.91 4.25
CA GLY A 61 -9.71 -13.86 3.06
C GLY A 61 -10.07 -12.42 2.67
N LEU A 62 -11.21 -12.26 1.99
CA LEU A 62 -11.72 -10.95 1.57
C LEU A 62 -12.22 -10.08 2.73
N THR A 63 -12.47 -10.68 3.90
CA THR A 63 -12.91 -9.93 5.08
C THR A 63 -11.80 -9.02 5.60
N GLY A 64 -10.54 -9.31 5.31
CA GLY A 64 -9.42 -8.51 5.76
C GLY A 64 -9.09 -8.71 7.24
N LYS A 65 -8.12 -7.95 7.72
CA LYS A 65 -7.59 -8.05 9.08
C LYS A 65 -7.84 -6.75 9.82
N THR A 66 -8.32 -6.81 11.06
CA THR A 66 -8.31 -5.62 11.91
C THR A 66 -6.97 -5.56 12.61
N LEU A 67 -6.19 -4.51 12.36
CA LEU A 67 -5.01 -4.22 13.16
C LEU A 67 -5.52 -3.72 14.53
N LEU A 68 -5.33 -4.54 15.57
CA LEU A 68 -5.57 -4.16 16.97
C LEU A 68 -4.51 -3.14 17.42
#